data_AF-A0A9P8I9B2-F1
#
_entry.id   AF-A0A9P8I9B2-F1
#
_cell.length_a   1.000
_cell.length_b   1.000
_cell.length_c   1.000
_cell.angle_alpha   90.00
_cell.angle_beta   90.00
_cell.angle_gamma   90.00
#
_symmetry.space_group_name_H-M   'P 1'
#
loop_
_entity.id
_entity.type
_entity.pdbx_description
1 polymer ?
#
loop_
_entity_poly.entity_id
_entity_poly.type
_entity_poly.pdbx_seq_one_letter_code
_entity_poly.pdbx_strand_id
1 'polypeptide(L)'
;MLRTWHQLLRRVVSSFGRSAVRLLGFRRGTNASSYTQLYVGFFVSALIHLVAAFFMIRRDSGEMRFFMSQAVAITVEDMVIAAAKKLGIRPAGWLAKTIGYLWVIGWFSYILRGWIGGVIAAGMWIPWALPYSPVLRMMELLSV
;
A
#
# COMPACT_ATOMS: atom_id res chain seq x y z
N MET A 1 9.76 4.97 -1.27
CA MET A 1 8.93 5.13 -0.04
C MET A 1 8.05 6.36 -0.19
N LEU A 2 6.78 6.26 0.23
CA LEU A 2 5.71 7.22 -0.02
C LEU A 2 6.05 8.63 0.51
N ARG A 3 5.84 9.66 -0.33
CA ARG A 3 6.24 11.05 -0.06
C ARG A 3 5.16 11.91 0.60
N THR A 4 3.91 11.45 0.60
CA THR A 4 2.75 12.28 0.97
C THR A 4 1.92 11.71 2.12
N TRP A 5 1.91 10.39 2.32
CA TRP A 5 1.06 9.71 3.30
C TRP A 5 1.81 9.30 4.57
N HIS A 6 1.18 9.41 5.75
CA HIS A 6 1.70 9.00 7.07
C HIS A 6 3.16 9.43 7.38
N GLN A 7 3.49 10.72 7.23
CA GLN A 7 4.87 11.20 7.43
C GLN A 7 5.44 10.98 8.85
N LEU A 8 4.57 10.92 9.87
CA LEU A 8 5.00 10.60 11.24
C LEU A 8 5.43 9.13 11.36
N LEU A 9 4.60 8.19 10.90
CA LEU A 9 4.92 6.76 10.88
C LEU A 9 6.08 6.43 9.94
N ARG A 10 6.32 7.25 8.91
CA ARG A 10 7.43 7.07 7.98
C ARG A 10 8.76 6.96 8.72
N ARG A 11 9.03 7.79 9.74
CA ARG A 11 10.31 7.74 10.48
C ARG A 11 10.50 6.39 11.18
N VAL A 12 9.44 5.90 11.83
CA VAL A 12 9.43 4.62 12.55
C VAL A 12 9.62 3.47 11.57
N VAL A 13 8.78 3.40 10.54
CA VAL A 13 8.80 2.32 9.56
C VAL A 13 10.11 2.29 8.76
N SER A 14 10.66 3.45 8.39
CA SER A 14 11.95 3.52 7.68
C SER A 14 13.12 3.07 8.55
N SER A 15 13.06 3.19 9.88
CA SER A 15 14.18 2.81 10.75
C SER A 15 14.39 1.30 10.74
N PHE A 16 13.31 0.52 10.74
CA PHE A 16 13.34 -0.93 10.60
C PHE A 16 13.91 -1.36 9.25
N GLY A 17 13.43 -0.76 8.15
CA GLY A 17 13.97 -1.05 6.82
C GLY A 17 15.47 -0.77 6.72
N ARG A 18 15.93 0.37 7.24
CA ARG A 18 17.37 0.69 7.28
C ARG A 18 18.17 -0.29 8.14
N SER A 19 17.58 -0.78 9.22
CA SER A 19 18.24 -1.73 10.13
C SER A 19 18.36 -3.11 9.49
N ALA A 20 17.31 -3.58 8.81
CA ALA A 20 17.36 -4.80 8.02
C ALA A 20 18.42 -4.74 6.90
N VAL A 21 18.52 -3.62 6.19
CA VAL A 21 19.58 -3.40 5.18
C VAL A 21 20.98 -3.49 5.78
N ARG A 22 21.20 -2.93 6.98
CA ARG A 22 22.48 -3.02 7.68
C ARG A 22 22.78 -4.46 8.12
N LEU A 23 21.78 -5.16 8.66
CA LEU A 23 21.91 -6.54 9.12
C LEU A 23 22.27 -7.50 7.97
N LEU A 24 21.66 -7.29 6.80
CA LEU A 24 21.92 -8.10 5.60
C LEU A 24 23.17 -7.67 4.82
N GLY A 25 23.89 -6.64 5.28
CA GLY A 25 25.11 -6.15 4.63
C GLY A 25 24.88 -5.52 3.25
N PHE A 26 23.65 -5.10 2.93
CA PHE A 26 23.35 -4.55 1.61
C PHE A 26 23.98 -3.16 1.44
N ARG A 27 24.68 -2.97 0.32
CA ARG A 27 25.25 -1.67 -0.05
C ARG A 27 24.13 -0.68 -0.33
N ARG A 28 24.24 0.53 0.24
CA ARG A 28 23.30 1.63 0.00
C ARG A 28 23.26 1.97 -1.49
N GLY A 29 22.08 2.33 -1.98
CA GLY A 29 21.85 2.68 -3.39
C GLY A 29 21.64 1.47 -4.32
N THR A 30 21.77 0.24 -3.84
CA THR A 30 21.44 -0.96 -4.62
C THR A 30 19.94 -1.24 -4.62
N ASN A 31 19.47 -1.95 -5.65
CA ASN A 31 18.08 -2.45 -5.70
C ASN A 31 17.76 -3.35 -4.49
N ALA A 32 18.70 -4.20 -4.07
CA ALA A 32 18.55 -5.03 -2.87
C ALA A 32 18.27 -4.17 -1.61
N SER A 33 19.04 -3.10 -1.40
CA SER A 33 18.81 -2.15 -0.31
C SER A 33 17.44 -1.46 -0.42
N SER A 34 17.02 -1.06 -1.62
CA SER A 34 15.75 -0.36 -1.85
C SER A 34 14.54 -1.25 -1.63
N TYR A 35 14.53 -2.45 -2.22
CA TYR A 35 13.43 -3.41 -2.07
C TYR A 35 13.35 -3.96 -0.64
N THR A 36 14.48 -4.21 0.03
CA THR A 36 14.45 -4.61 1.44
C THR A 36 13.77 -3.56 2.30
N GLN A 37 14.10 -2.28 2.12
CA GLN A 37 13.44 -1.19 2.84
C GLN A 37 11.95 -1.08 2.50
N LEU A 38 11.58 -1.34 1.24
CA LEU A 38 10.18 -1.33 0.80
C LEU A 38 9.37 -2.43 1.49
N TYR A 39 9.81 -3.68 1.38
CA TYR A 39 9.09 -4.84 1.92
C TYR A 39 9.06 -4.82 3.45
N VAL A 40 10.20 -4.54 4.11
CA VAL A 40 10.23 -4.40 5.57
C VAL A 40 9.36 -3.25 6.04
N GLY A 41 9.31 -2.15 5.28
CA GLY A 41 8.46 -1.01 5.63
C GLY A 41 6.96 -1.38 5.62
N PHE A 42 6.51 -2.06 4.57
CA PHE A 42 5.12 -2.52 4.50
C PHE A 42 4.82 -3.62 5.51
N PHE A 43 5.77 -4.53 5.76
CA PHE A 43 5.62 -5.58 6.77
C PHE A 43 5.45 -5.01 8.19
N VAL A 44 6.29 -4.06 8.60
CA VAL A 44 6.14 -3.39 9.90
C VAL A 44 4.81 -2.63 9.97
N SER A 45 4.41 -1.99 8.87
CA SER A 45 3.10 -1.32 8.80
C SER A 45 1.95 -2.32 8.96
N ALA A 46 2.06 -3.51 8.35
CA ALA A 46 1.11 -4.60 8.51
C ALA A 46 1.01 -5.07 9.96
N LEU A 47 2.14 -5.28 10.65
CA LEU A 47 2.17 -5.70 12.04
C LEU A 47 1.50 -4.67 12.97
N ILE A 48 1.77 -3.38 12.76
CA ILE A 48 1.14 -2.31 13.56
C ILE A 48 -0.40 -2.37 13.42
N HIS A 49 -0.91 -2.54 12.21
CA HIS A 49 -2.35 -2.61 11.98
C HIS A 49 -2.96 -3.93 12.46
N LEU A 50 -2.25 -5.04 12.29
CA LEU A 50 -2.69 -6.35 12.77
C LEU A 50 -2.81 -6.36 14.30
N VAL A 51 -1.83 -5.79 15.01
CA VAL A 51 -1.88 -5.64 16.47
C VAL A 51 -3.07 -4.77 16.87
N ALA A 52 -3.28 -3.63 16.21
CA ALA A 52 -4.44 -2.77 16.46
C ALA A 52 -5.77 -3.52 16.24
N ALA A 53 -5.89 -4.27 15.14
CA ALA A 53 -7.07 -5.08 14.85
C ALA A 53 -7.30 -6.17 15.91
N PHE A 54 -6.24 -6.86 16.37
CA PHE A 54 -6.37 -7.82 17.46
C PHE A 54 -6.87 -7.18 18.76
N PHE A 55 -6.43 -5.96 19.10
CA PHE A 55 -6.92 -5.26 20.27
C PHE A 55 -8.38 -4.79 20.13
N MET A 56 -8.79 -4.39 18.93
CA MET A 56 -10.13 -3.83 18.69
C MET A 56 -11.21 -4.89 18.42
N ILE A 57 -10.90 -5.89 17.58
CA ILE A 57 -11.88 -6.86 17.06
C ILE A 57 -11.47 -8.32 17.25
N ARG A 58 -10.27 -8.56 17.80
CA ARG A 58 -9.73 -9.90 18.10
C ARG A 58 -9.58 -10.84 16.90
N ARG A 59 -9.39 -10.27 15.69
CA ARG A 59 -9.15 -11.01 14.45
C ARG A 59 -8.36 -10.18 13.44
N ASP A 60 -7.81 -10.86 12.43
CA ASP A 60 -7.20 -10.27 11.23
C ASP A 60 -8.32 -9.85 10.26
N SER A 61 -8.31 -8.59 9.80
CA SER A 61 -9.25 -8.04 8.81
C SER A 61 -8.68 -8.04 7.39
N GLY A 62 -7.53 -8.68 7.18
CA GLY A 62 -6.75 -8.66 5.96
C GLY A 62 -5.61 -7.65 5.98
N GLU A 63 -5.11 -7.24 7.16
CA GLU A 63 -4.05 -6.23 7.27
C GLU A 63 -2.78 -6.70 6.55
N MET A 64 -2.33 -7.93 6.80
CA MET A 64 -1.13 -8.48 6.16
C MET A 64 -1.26 -8.50 4.65
N ARG A 65 -2.41 -8.95 4.14
CA ARG A 65 -2.71 -8.98 2.71
C ARG A 65 -2.67 -7.58 2.11
N PHE A 66 -3.33 -6.61 2.74
CA PHE A 66 -3.43 -5.24 2.24
C PHE A 66 -2.09 -4.51 2.20
N PHE A 67 -1.30 -4.58 3.28
CA PHE A 67 -0.04 -3.84 3.36
C PHE A 67 1.06 -4.50 2.51
N MET A 68 1.19 -5.83 2.54
CA MET A 68 2.21 -6.52 1.74
C MET A 68 1.96 -6.42 0.24
N SER A 69 0.69 -6.41 -0.18
CA SER A 69 0.36 -6.24 -1.59
C SER A 69 0.81 -4.88 -2.15
N GLN A 70 0.94 -3.83 -1.32
CA GLN A 70 1.47 -2.55 -1.78
C GLN A 70 2.94 -2.65 -2.19
N ALA A 71 3.75 -3.41 -1.44
CA ALA A 71 5.15 -3.65 -1.79
C ALA A 71 5.26 -4.40 -3.13
N VAL A 72 4.39 -5.39 -3.34
CA VAL A 72 4.30 -6.15 -4.59
C VAL A 72 3.88 -5.26 -5.75
N ALA A 73 2.82 -4.45 -5.59
CA ALA A 73 2.34 -3.56 -6.64
C ALA A 73 3.38 -2.54 -7.09
N ILE A 74 4.12 -1.95 -6.15
CA ILE A 74 5.23 -1.03 -6.45
C ILE A 74 6.36 -1.76 -7.19
N THR A 75 6.66 -3.01 -6.81
CA THR A 75 7.67 -3.82 -7.52
C THR A 75 7.24 -4.11 -8.95
N VAL A 76 5.96 -4.44 -9.17
CA VAL A 76 5.39 -4.66 -10.50
C VAL A 76 5.43 -3.38 -11.33
N GLU A 77 5.06 -2.24 -10.75
CA GLU A 77 5.13 -0.93 -11.40
C GLU A 77 6.56 -0.60 -11.85
N ASP A 78 7.56 -0.80 -10.96
CA ASP A 78 8.97 -0.60 -11.27
C ASP A 78 9.44 -1.52 -12.42
N MET A 79 8.99 -2.78 -12.45
CA MET A 79 9.29 -3.73 -13.53
C MET A 79 8.67 -3.29 -14.86
N VAL A 80 7.42 -2.86 -14.87
CA VAL A 80 6.73 -2.36 -16.08
C VAL A 80 7.43 -1.11 -16.61
N ILE A 81 7.79 -0.17 -15.74
CA ILE A 81 8.54 1.04 -16.11
C ILE A 81 9.91 0.68 -16.68
N ALA A 82 10.62 -0.29 -16.07
CA ALA A 82 11.91 -0.74 -16.57
C ALA A 82 11.80 -1.42 -17.94
N ALA A 83 10.79 -2.26 -18.15
CA ALA A 83 10.52 -2.92 -19.42
C ALA A 83 10.18 -1.90 -20.52
N ALA A 84 9.28 -0.94 -20.24
CA ALA A 84 8.93 0.11 -21.18
C ALA A 84 10.14 0.94 -21.61
N LYS A 85 11.02 1.29 -20.66
CA LYS A 85 12.30 1.98 -20.95
C LYS A 85 13.21 1.15 -21.85
N LYS A 86 13.34 -0.16 -21.58
CA LYS A 86 14.15 -1.08 -22.38
C LYS A 86 13.62 -1.24 -23.80
N LEU A 87 12.31 -1.19 -23.98
CA LEU A 87 11.63 -1.21 -25.29
C LEU A 87 11.63 0.15 -26.01
N GLY A 88 12.25 1.19 -25.43
CA GLY A 88 12.29 2.53 -26.03
C GLY A 88 10.96 3.28 -25.97
N ILE A 89 9.97 2.79 -25.22
CA ILE A 89 8.66 3.41 -25.09
C ILE A 89 8.81 4.67 -24.23
N ARG A 90 8.55 5.84 -24.83
CA ARG A 90 8.63 7.15 -24.19
C ARG A 90 7.31 7.90 -24.39
N PRO A 91 6.28 7.62 -23.58
CA PRO A 91 5.01 8.32 -23.69
C PRO A 91 5.19 9.80 -23.33
N ALA A 92 4.30 10.65 -23.85
CA ALA A 92 4.25 12.05 -23.43
C ALA A 92 4.10 12.15 -21.91
N GLY A 93 4.76 13.14 -21.28
CA GLY A 93 4.85 13.22 -19.82
C GLY A 93 3.49 13.30 -19.11
N TRP A 94 2.48 13.91 -19.73
CA TRP A 94 1.11 13.94 -19.21
C TRP A 94 0.46 12.56 -19.27
N LEU A 95 0.63 11.82 -20.38
CA LEU A 95 0.07 10.49 -20.56
C LEU A 95 0.64 9.50 -19.56
N ALA A 96 1.96 9.53 -19.34
CA ALA A 96 2.63 8.71 -18.34
C ALA A 96 2.05 8.94 -16.93
N LYS A 97 1.83 10.21 -16.56
CA LYS A 97 1.22 10.58 -15.28
C LYS A 97 -0.23 10.11 -15.16
N THR A 98 -1.04 10.31 -16.21
CA THR A 98 -2.44 9.87 -16.22
C THR A 98 -2.55 8.36 -16.05
N ILE A 99 -1.75 7.59 -16.79
CA ILE A 99 -1.70 6.13 -16.65
C ILE A 99 -1.29 5.73 -15.23
N GLY A 100 -0.25 6.36 -14.67
CA GLY A 100 0.18 6.11 -13.30
C GLY A 100 -0.92 6.40 -12.26
N TYR A 101 -1.66 7.51 -12.40
CA TYR A 101 -2.79 7.80 -11.52
C TYR A 101 -3.91 6.79 -11.66
N LEU A 102 -4.29 6.42 -12.89
CA LEU A 102 -5.31 5.40 -13.12
C LEU A 102 -4.91 4.04 -12.54
N TRP A 103 -3.63 3.66 -12.69
CA TRP A 103 -3.07 2.46 -12.08
C TRP A 103 -3.22 2.48 -10.55
N VAL A 104 -2.77 3.56 -9.91
CA VAL A 104 -2.84 3.68 -8.44
C VAL A 104 -4.30 3.69 -7.96
N ILE A 105 -5.18 4.45 -8.62
CA ILE A 105 -6.61 4.50 -8.27
C ILE A 105 -7.27 3.13 -8.43
N GLY A 106 -7.01 2.44 -9.54
CA GLY A 106 -7.54 1.09 -9.80
C GLY A 106 -7.03 0.08 -8.78
N TRP A 107 -5.73 0.09 -8.49
CA TRP A 107 -5.10 -0.77 -7.51
C TRP A 107 -5.68 -0.56 -6.11
N PHE A 108 -5.73 0.69 -5.64
CA PHE A 108 -6.31 1.02 -4.33
C PHE A 108 -7.79 0.67 -4.26
N SER A 109 -8.58 0.97 -5.30
CA SER A 109 -10.00 0.59 -5.37
C SER A 109 -10.20 -0.93 -5.30
N TYR A 110 -9.28 -1.73 -5.86
CA TYR A 110 -9.34 -3.19 -5.75
C TYR A 110 -8.95 -3.69 -4.37
N ILE A 111 -7.76 -3.32 -3.88
CA ILE A 111 -7.21 -3.91 -2.66
C ILE A 111 -7.90 -3.41 -1.39
N LEU A 112 -8.38 -2.17 -1.39
CA LEU A 112 -9.03 -1.55 -0.24
C LEU A 112 -10.40 -2.17 0.05
N ARG A 113 -11.08 -2.72 -0.97
CA ARG A 113 -12.37 -3.43 -0.80
C ARG A 113 -12.27 -4.58 0.20
N GLY A 114 -11.24 -5.43 0.07
CA GLY A 114 -11.06 -6.57 0.95
C GLY A 114 -10.80 -6.15 2.41
N TRP A 115 -9.91 -5.17 2.60
CA TRP A 115 -9.55 -4.71 3.94
C TRP A 115 -10.69 -3.95 4.63
N ILE A 116 -11.32 -2.98 3.94
CA ILE A 116 -12.46 -2.25 4.51
C ILE A 116 -13.64 -3.20 4.74
N GLY A 117 -13.90 -4.16 3.84
CA GLY A 117 -14.93 -5.17 4.05
C GLY A 117 -14.72 -5.98 5.33
N GLY A 118 -13.47 -6.38 5.61
CA GLY A 118 -13.11 -7.03 6.88
C GLY A 118 -13.35 -6.14 8.10
N VAL A 119 -12.96 -4.87 8.02
CA VAL A 119 -13.15 -3.87 9.10
C VAL A 119 -14.66 -3.61 9.35
N ILE A 120 -15.48 -3.50 8.29
CA ILE A 120 -16.94 -3.35 8.37
C ILE A 120 -17.58 -4.58 9.00
N ALA A 121 -17.24 -5.78 8.52
CA ALA A 121 -17.72 -7.05 9.08
C ALA A 121 -17.31 -7.25 10.55
N ALA A 122 -16.33 -6.46 11.00
CA ALA A 122 -15.89 -6.41 12.38
C ALA A 122 -16.56 -5.35 13.26
N GLY A 123 -17.53 -4.61 12.72
CA GLY A 123 -18.27 -3.59 13.46
C GLY A 123 -17.46 -2.33 13.75
N MET A 124 -16.26 -2.20 13.17
CA MET A 124 -15.40 -1.02 13.33
C MET A 124 -15.76 0.13 12.41
N TRP A 125 -16.72 -0.08 11.50
CA TRP A 125 -17.23 0.96 10.63
C TRP A 125 -18.44 1.60 11.28
N ILE A 126 -18.45 2.93 11.36
CA ILE A 126 -19.49 3.73 12.00
C ILE A 126 -20.27 4.48 10.91
N PRO A 127 -21.38 3.94 10.38
CA PRO A 127 -22.17 4.60 9.33
C PRO A 127 -22.74 5.95 9.75
N TRP A 128 -22.96 6.18 11.05
CA TRP A 128 -23.63 7.38 11.55
C TRP A 128 -22.73 8.61 11.69
N ALA A 129 -21.41 8.48 11.52
CA ALA A 129 -20.47 9.59 11.72
C ALA A 129 -20.43 10.60 10.56
N LEU A 130 -20.86 10.20 9.35
CA LEU A 130 -20.88 11.08 8.19
C LEU A 130 -22.15 10.83 7.34
N PRO A 131 -23.07 11.81 7.23
CA PRO A 131 -24.31 11.65 6.46
C PRO A 131 -24.09 11.41 4.97
N TYR A 132 -22.88 11.67 4.45
CA TYR A 132 -22.48 11.37 3.08
C TYR A 132 -21.07 10.79 3.05
N SER A 133 -20.92 9.55 2.56
CA SER A 133 -19.64 8.91 2.29
C SER A 133 -19.57 8.46 0.83
N PRO A 134 -18.70 9.09 -0.01
CA PRO A 134 -18.47 8.64 -1.38
C PRO A 134 -17.99 7.19 -1.46
N VAL A 135 -17.32 6.70 -0.42
CA VAL A 135 -16.83 5.31 -0.32
C VAL A 135 -17.99 4.33 -0.13
N LEU A 136 -18.99 4.65 0.70
CA LEU A 136 -20.22 3.84 0.81
C LEU A 136 -20.93 3.74 -0.54
N ARG A 137 -21.13 4.88 -1.19
CA ARG A 137 -21.84 4.94 -2.47
C ARG A 137 -21.10 4.16 -3.55
N MET A 138 -19.77 4.19 -3.54
CA MET A 138 -18.94 3.36 -4.42
C MET A 138 -19.04 1.88 -4.09
N MET A 139 -19.14 1.50 -2.82
CA MET A 139 -19.35 0.10 -2.41
C MET A 139 -20.73 -0.42 -2.81
N GLU A 140 -21.79 0.37 -2.63
CA GLU A 140 -23.18 0.04 -3.03
C GLU A 140 -23.33 -0.08 -4.56
N LEU A 141 -22.71 0.83 -5.31
CA LEU A 141 -22.75 0.79 -6.78
C LEU A 141 -21.95 -0.37 -7.39
N LEU A 142 -21.05 -0.98 -6.62
CA LEU A 142 -20.18 -2.08 -7.06
C LEU A 142 -20.58 -3.43 -6.44
N SER A 143 -21.70 -3.50 -5.73
CA SER A 143 -22.28 -4.73 -5.15
C SER A 143 -23.40 -5.35 -6.00
N VAL A 144 -23.29 -5.27 -7.33
CA VAL A 144 -24.06 -6.12 -8.28
C VAL A 144 -23.35 -7.45 -8.47
#